data_AF-A0A7Z7MXJ9-F1
#
_entry.id   AF-A0A7Z7MXJ9-F1
#
_cell.length_a   1.000
_cell.length_b   1.000
_cell.length_c   1.000
_cell.angle_alpha   90.00
_cell.angle_beta   90.00
_cell.angle_gamma   90.00
#
_symmetry.space_group_name_H-M   'P 1'
#
loop_
_entity.id
_entity.type
_entity.pdbx_description
1 polymer ?
#
loop_
_entity_poly.entity_id
_entity_poly.type
_entity_poly.pdbx_seq_one_letter_code
_entity_poly.pdbx_strand_id
1 'polypeptide(L)' 'MWSVIKSVLAALIGVQSDRKRREDFSHKHPAMFIIAFIIITLLFVMVLWGLAFFIAG' A
#
# COMPACT_ATOMS: atom_id res chain seq x y z
N MET A 1 -4.64 10.09 7.13
CA MET A 1 -3.49 9.29 6.62
C MET A 1 -3.51 7.85 7.12
N TRP A 2 -3.72 7.58 8.41
CA TRP A 2 -3.74 6.19 8.93
C TRP A 2 -4.82 5.29 8.29
N SER A 3 -6.01 5.83 8.02
CA SER A 3 -7.07 5.12 7.28
C SER A 3 -6.64 4.70 5.87
N VAL A 4 -5.97 5.61 5.15
CA VAL A 4 -5.41 5.38 3.80
C VAL A 4 -4.39 4.26 3.83
N ILE A 5 -3.43 4.30 4.76
CA ILE A 5 -2.41 3.25 4.91
C ILE A 5 -3.06 1.88 5.17
N LYS A 6 -4.00 1.79 6.12
CA LYS A 6 -4.72 0.53 6.37
C LYS A 6 -5.48 0.04 5.16
N SER A 7 -6.10 0.95 4.41
CA SER A 7 -6.87 0.56 3.23
C SER A 7 -5.98 0.06 2.10
N VAL A 8 -4.85 0.73 1.87
CA VAL A 8 -3.84 0.30 0.89
C VAL A 8 -3.24 -1.05 1.27
N LEU A 9 -2.91 -1.27 2.55
CA LEU A 9 -2.44 -2.57 3.03
C LEU A 9 -3.51 -3.66 2.87
N ALA A 10 -4.76 -3.37 3.22
CA ALA A 10 -5.87 -4.32 3.03
C ALA A 10 -6.10 -4.64 1.54
N ALA A 11 -5.93 -3.65 0.65
CA ALA A 11 -6.02 -3.84 -0.79
C ALA A 11 -4.88 -4.69 -1.34
N LEU A 12 -3.64 -4.47 -0.87
CA LEU A 12 -2.47 -5.28 -1.24
C LEU A 12 -2.60 -6.75 -0.84
N ILE A 13 -3.17 -7.01 0.35
CA ILE A 13 -3.44 -8.37 0.83
C ILE A 13 -4.69 -8.98 0.15
N GLY A 14 -5.57 -8.14 -0.42
CA GLY A 14 -6.83 -8.57 -1.03
C GLY A 14 -7.99 -8.74 -0.05
N VAL A 15 -7.84 -8.27 1.20
CA VAL A 15 -8.87 -8.33 2.27
C VAL A 15 -9.64 -7.01 2.45
N GLN A 16 -9.53 -6.10 1.47
CA GLN A 16 -10.29 -4.84 1.48
C GLN A 16 -11.79 -5.12 1.30
N SER A 17 -12.63 -4.60 2.19
CA SER A 17 -14.09 -4.74 2.06
C SER A 17 -14.68 -3.75 1.05
N ASP A 18 -15.76 -4.14 0.38
CA ASP A 18 -16.45 -3.29 -0.60
C ASP A 18 -16.93 -1.96 -0.03
N ARG A 19 -17.37 -1.94 1.25
CA ARG A 19 -17.76 -0.70 1.92
C ARG A 19 -16.60 0.28 2.02
N LYS A 20 -15.43 -0.17 2.49
CA LYS A 20 -14.21 0.66 2.56
C LYS A 20 -13.75 1.09 1.18
N ARG A 21 -13.80 0.19 0.21
CA ARG A 21 -13.47 0.51 -1.18
C ARG A 21 -14.36 1.64 -1.71
N ARG A 22 -15.69 1.54 -1.54
CA ARG A 22 -16.64 2.59 -1.96
C ARG A 22 -16.39 3.91 -1.22
N GLU A 23 -16.16 3.85 0.09
CA GLU A 23 -15.76 5.02 0.88
C GLU A 23 -14.51 5.65 0.28
N ASP A 24 -13.40 4.91 0.11
CA ASP A 24 -12.13 5.41 -0.45
C ASP A 24 -12.30 6.04 -1.84
N PHE A 25 -13.04 5.40 -2.73
CA PHE A 25 -13.30 5.90 -4.10
C PHE A 25 -14.37 7.00 -4.18
N SER A 26 -15.11 7.25 -3.09
CA SER A 26 -16.02 8.39 -2.98
C SER A 26 -15.33 9.67 -2.48
N HIS A 27 -14.10 9.56 -1.96
CA HIS A 27 -13.33 10.72 -1.53
C HIS A 27 -12.78 11.49 -2.74
N LYS A 28 -12.76 12.83 -2.64
CA LYS A 28 -12.32 13.73 -3.72
C LYS A 28 -10.82 13.62 -4.07
N HIS A 29 -10.02 12.89 -3.30
CA HIS A 29 -8.56 12.86 -3.43
C HIS A 29 -8.00 11.44 -3.59
N PRO A 30 -8.30 10.72 -4.69
CA PRO A 30 -7.77 9.39 -4.95
C PRO A 30 -6.23 9.35 -5.06
N ALA A 31 -5.61 10.48 -5.39
CA ALA A 31 -4.16 10.64 -5.46
C ALA A 31 -3.44 10.20 -4.15
N MET A 32 -4.04 10.44 -2.98
CA MET A 32 -3.46 10.04 -1.69
C MET A 32 -3.30 8.51 -1.58
N PHE A 33 -4.23 7.74 -2.12
CA PHE A 33 -4.16 6.28 -2.12
C PHE A 33 -3.11 5.77 -3.10
N ILE A 34 -2.99 6.39 -4.27
CA ILE A 34 -1.98 6.06 -5.29
C ILE A 34 -0.57 6.32 -4.74
N ILE A 35 -0.34 7.49 -4.14
CA ILE A 35 0.95 7.85 -3.56
C ILE A 35 1.30 6.87 -2.43
N ALA A 36 0.35 6.58 -1.54
CA ALA A 36 0.57 5.61 -0.46
C ALA A 36 0.91 4.21 -0.99
N PHE A 37 0.24 3.75 -2.05
CA PHE A 37 0.55 2.48 -2.70
C PHE A 37 1.98 2.48 -3.27
N ILE A 38 2.35 3.50 -4.05
CA ILE A 38 3.70 3.60 -4.63
C ILE A 38 4.77 3.57 -3.55
N ILE A 39 4.61 4.36 -2.47
CA ILE A 39 5.57 4.39 -1.36
C ILE A 39 5.70 3.01 -0.71
N ILE A 40 4.58 2.34 -0.39
CA ILE A 40 4.59 1.03 0.26
C ILE A 40 5.24 -0.03 -0.65
N THR A 41 4.92 -0.04 -1.95
CA THR A 41 5.51 -0.98 -2.90
C THR A 41 7.02 -0.75 -3.08
N LEU A 42 7.47 0.50 -3.18
CA LEU A 42 8.91 0.81 -3.26
C LEU A 42 9.65 0.38 -1.98
N LEU A 43 9.07 0.65 -0.80
CA LEU A 43 9.62 0.19 0.47
C LEU A 43 9.73 -1.34 0.50
N PHE A 44 8.69 -2.06 0.06
CA PHE A 44 8.69 -3.52 -0.02
C PHE A 44 9.83 -4.04 -0.92
N VAL A 45 10.00 -3.46 -2.11
CA VAL A 45 11.08 -3.85 -3.04
C VAL A 45 12.45 -3.57 -2.43
N MET A 46 12.65 -2.42 -1.77
CA MET A 46 13.92 -2.12 -1.10
C MET A 46 14.24 -3.10 0.03
N VAL A 47 13.23 -3.52 0.80
CA VAL A 47 13.39 -4.55 1.84
C VAL A 47 13.81 -5.88 1.24
N LEU A 48 13.15 -6.33 0.16
CA LEU A 48 13.53 -7.57 -0.53
C LEU A 48 14.93 -7.49 -1.12
N TRP A 49 15.29 -6.36 -1.72
CA TRP A 49 16.63 -6.13 -2.27
C TRP A 49 17.70 -6.16 -1.19
N GLY A 50 17.50 -5.46 -0.07
CA GLY A 50 18.42 -5.47 1.06
C GLY A 50 18.57 -6.86 1.69
N LEU A 51 17.46 -7.61 1.80
CA LEU A 51 17.47 -9.00 2.26
C LEU A 51 18.26 -9.90 1.31
N ALA A 52 18.02 -9.80 0.00
CA ALA A 52 18.73 -10.57 -1.00
C ALA A 52 20.24 -10.26 -0.99
N PHE A 53 20.60 -8.99 -0.88
CA PHE A 53 21.99 -8.54 -0.76
C PHE A 53 22.66 -9.11 0.50
N PHE A 54 21.96 -9.07 1.65
CA PHE A 54 22.47 -9.61 2.91
C PHE A 54 22.67 -11.13 2.88
N ILE A 55 21.82 -11.87 2.16
CA ILE A 55 21.93 -13.33 2.04
C ILE A 55 22.99 -13.74 0.99
N ALA A 56 23.15 -12.94 -0.07
CA ALA A 56 24.05 -13.26 -1.18
C ALA A 56 25.50 -12.81 -0.97
N GLY A 57 25.74 -11.86 -0.06
CA GLY A 57 27.08 -11.43 0.37
C GLY A 57 27.58 -12.24 1.56
#